data_AF-A0A2W4TZ21-F1
#
_entry.id   AF-A0A2W4TZ21-F1
#
_cell.length_a   1.000
_cell.length_b   1.000
_cell.length_c   1.000
_cell.angle_alpha   90.00
_cell.angle_beta   90.00
_cell.angle_gamma   90.00
#
_symmetry.space_group_name_H-M   'P 1'
#
loop_
_entity.id
_entity.type
_entity.pdbx_description
1 polymer ?
#
loop_
_entity_poly.entity_id
_entity_poly.type
_entity_poly.pdbx_seq_one_letter_code
_entity_poly.pdbx_strand_id
1 'polypeptide(L)'
;MGFNQISLKGRALRLLSGREHSRAELQRKLKPHETEPGELAKALDELEAKGFINEQRVLESVVHQRSVKLGAARVRQELQAKGLNPEAVAQAVADLQRSEVARAREVWRKKFGQPPADMAERGKQMRFLASRGFGGEAIRRVVQGAEDDGGL
;
A
#
# COMPACT_ATOMS: atom_id res chain seq x y z
N MET A 1 21.04 -16.00 36.38
CA MET A 1 20.36 -16.29 35.11
C MET A 1 20.22 -15.01 34.31
N GLY A 2 21.23 -14.64 33.51
CA GLY A 2 21.18 -13.44 32.68
C GLY A 2 20.40 -13.77 31.40
N PHE A 3 19.12 -13.43 31.35
CA PHE A 3 18.34 -13.62 30.12
C PHE A 3 18.91 -12.70 29.03
N ASN A 4 19.38 -13.35 27.97
CA ASN A 4 19.95 -12.79 26.75
C ASN A 4 18.97 -11.79 26.10
N GLN A 5 18.99 -10.54 26.57
CA GLN A 5 18.05 -9.51 26.14
C GLN A 5 18.45 -9.09 24.73
N ILE A 6 17.63 -9.47 23.74
CA ILE A 6 17.89 -9.14 22.34
C ILE A 6 17.98 -7.61 22.20
N SER A 7 19.11 -7.14 21.66
CA SER A 7 19.35 -5.72 21.40
C SER A 7 18.31 -5.12 20.45
N LEU A 8 18.13 -3.80 20.45
CA LEU A 8 17.23 -3.10 19.51
C LEU A 8 17.55 -3.46 18.05
N LYS A 9 18.84 -3.55 17.72
CA LYS A 9 19.31 -4.01 16.41
C LYS A 9 18.91 -5.45 16.11
N GLY A 10 19.09 -6.36 17.06
CA GLY A 10 18.68 -7.76 16.90
C GLY A 10 17.16 -7.90 16.71
N ARG A 11 16.36 -7.11 17.44
CA ARG A 11 14.91 -7.06 17.27
C ARG A 11 14.51 -6.51 15.90
N ALA A 12 15.17 -5.45 15.45
CA ALA A 12 14.94 -4.88 14.12
C ALA A 12 15.28 -5.87 13.01
N LEU A 13 16.43 -6.55 13.09
CA LEU A 13 16.83 -7.58 12.13
C LEU A 13 15.83 -8.74 12.07
N ARG A 14 15.29 -9.17 13.21
CA ARG A 14 14.24 -10.21 13.25
C ARG A 14 12.94 -9.76 12.58
N LEU A 15 12.59 -8.47 12.65
CA LEU A 15 11.44 -7.94 11.92
C LEU A 15 11.73 -7.89 10.41
N LEU A 16 12.91 -7.37 10.04
CA LEU A 16 13.35 -7.21 8.66
C LEU A 16 13.55 -8.55 7.94
N SER A 17 13.88 -9.64 8.66
CA SER A 17 14.00 -10.97 8.06
C SER A 17 12.66 -11.55 7.59
N GLY A 18 11.53 -11.05 8.09
CA GLY A 18 10.20 -11.53 7.71
C GLY A 18 9.61 -10.77 6.51
N ARG A 19 9.82 -9.45 6.44
CA ARG A 19 9.38 -8.59 5.33
C ARG A 19 10.07 -7.23 5.39
N GLU A 20 9.96 -6.48 4.29
CA GLU A 20 10.33 -5.07 4.25
C GLU A 20 9.55 -4.25 5.31
N HIS A 21 10.29 -3.44 6.05
CA HIS A 21 9.76 -2.51 7.04
C HIS A 21 10.32 -1.12 6.82
N SER A 22 9.47 -0.10 6.91
CA SER A 22 9.95 1.27 6.93
C SER A 22 10.63 1.59 8.26
N ARG A 23 11.46 2.64 8.25
CA ARG A 23 12.06 3.19 9.46
C ARG A 23 11.00 3.57 10.50
N ALA A 24 9.93 4.24 10.09
CA ALA A 24 8.84 4.64 10.98
C ALA A 24 8.10 3.43 11.59
N GLU A 25 7.89 2.35 10.84
CA GLU A 25 7.31 1.11 11.37
C GLU A 25 8.21 0.49 12.46
N LEU A 26 9.52 0.43 12.21
CA LEU A 26 10.48 -0.10 13.18
C LEU A 26 10.56 0.78 14.42
N GLN A 27 10.61 2.10 14.24
CA GLN A 27 10.63 3.05 15.34
C GLN A 27 9.39 2.88 16.24
N ARG A 28 8.19 2.85 15.66
CA ARG A 28 6.94 2.63 16.42
C ARG A 28 6.92 1.30 17.16
N LYS A 29 7.39 0.22 16.54
CA LYS A 29 7.40 -1.13 17.12
C LYS A 29 8.44 -1.31 18.22
N LEU A 30 9.58 -0.65 18.10
CA LEU A 30 10.75 -0.86 18.97
C LEU A 30 10.89 0.21 20.04
N LYS A 31 10.19 1.35 19.93
CA LYS A 31 10.18 2.41 20.95
C LYS A 31 9.93 1.90 22.38
N PRO A 32 9.00 0.95 22.63
CA PRO A 32 8.79 0.42 23.98
C PRO A 32 9.97 -0.39 24.55
N HIS A 33 10.98 -0.72 23.73
CA HIS A 33 12.18 -1.44 24.14
C HIS A 33 13.40 -0.54 24.26
N GLU A 34 13.27 0.76 23.99
CA GLU A 34 14.34 1.73 24.16
C GLU A 34 14.50 2.04 25.64
N THR A 35 15.66 1.69 26.20
CA THR A 35 16.02 1.95 27.59
C THR A 35 16.78 3.25 27.74
N GLU A 36 17.65 3.57 26.77
CA GLU A 36 18.43 4.80 26.72
C GLU A 36 17.96 5.67 25.54
N PRO A 37 17.60 6.94 25.78
CA PRO A 37 17.15 7.84 24.72
C PRO A 37 18.15 7.94 23.56
N GLY A 38 17.70 7.64 22.35
CA GLY A 38 18.48 7.77 21.12
C GLY A 38 19.20 6.50 20.68
N GLU A 39 19.24 5.45 21.49
CA GLU A 39 19.80 4.15 21.06
C GLU A 39 19.01 3.54 19.90
N LEU A 40 17.69 3.69 19.89
CA LEU A 40 16.87 3.20 18.79
C LEU A 40 17.20 3.92 17.49
N ALA A 41 17.33 5.24 17.54
CA ALA A 41 17.68 6.04 16.36
C ALA A 41 19.02 5.59 15.77
N LYS A 42 20.06 5.47 16.62
CA LYS A 42 21.39 4.99 16.20
C LYS A 42 21.34 3.60 15.58
N ALA A 43 20.60 2.68 16.19
CA ALA A 43 20.45 1.32 15.66
C ALA A 43 19.76 1.30 14.29
N LEU A 44 18.75 2.14 14.08
CA LEU A 44 18.06 2.26 12.79
C LEU A 44 18.96 2.95 11.74
N ASP A 45 19.73 3.97 12.11
CA ASP A 45 20.70 4.63 11.24
C ASP A 45 21.75 3.63 10.73
N GLU A 46 22.29 2.78 11.60
CA GLU A 46 23.23 1.73 11.19
C GLU A 46 22.61 0.71 10.24
N LEU A 47 21.35 0.35 10.44
CA LEU A 47 20.65 -0.61 9.59
C LEU A 47 20.32 -0.01 8.22
N GLU A 48 19.96 1.26 8.18
CA GLU A 48 19.73 2.03 6.96
C GLU A 48 21.03 2.23 6.16
N ALA A 49 22.12 2.64 6.82
CA ALA A 49 23.43 2.78 6.20
C ALA A 49 23.96 1.46 5.60
N LYS A 50 23.56 0.32 6.18
CA LYS A 50 23.89 -1.03 5.67
C LYS A 50 22.89 -1.56 4.65
N GLY A 51 21.87 -0.79 4.29
CA GLY A 51 20.86 -1.16 3.30
C GLY A 51 19.86 -2.23 3.78
N PHE A 52 19.79 -2.50 5.09
CA PHE A 52 18.75 -3.37 5.65
C PHE A 52 17.40 -2.67 5.68
N ILE A 53 17.37 -1.37 5.95
CA ILE A 53 16.18 -0.52 5.82
C ILE A 53 16.30 0.20 4.48
N ASN A 54 15.26 0.11 3.66
CA ASN A 54 15.23 0.78 2.37
C ASN A 54 13.78 1.20 2.07
N GLU A 55 13.52 2.51 2.14
CA GLU A 55 12.17 3.05 1.93
C GLU A 55 11.64 2.81 0.53
N GLN A 56 12.52 2.84 -0.48
CA GLN A 56 12.16 2.59 -1.87
C GLN A 56 11.68 1.14 -2.05
N ARG A 57 12.37 0.15 -1.47
CA ARG A 57 11.93 -1.26 -1.49
C ARG A 57 10.58 -1.45 -0.80
N VAL A 58 10.36 -0.76 0.32
CA VAL A 58 9.06 -0.78 1.02
C VAL A 58 7.96 -0.22 0.13
N LEU A 59 8.20 0.92 -0.50
CA LEU A 59 7.27 1.58 -1.41
C LEU A 59 6.91 0.68 -2.59
N GLU A 60 7.92 0.18 -3.31
CA GLU A 60 7.75 -0.68 -4.48
C GLU A 60 7.02 -1.97 -4.13
N SER A 61 7.35 -2.59 -3.00
CA SER A 61 6.68 -3.79 -2.51
C SER A 61 5.19 -3.54 -2.28
N VAL A 62 4.82 -2.44 -1.62
CA VAL A 62 3.42 -2.07 -1.39
C VAL A 62 2.70 -1.79 -2.71
N VAL A 63 3.30 -0.99 -3.59
CA VAL A 63 2.72 -0.66 -4.90
C VAL A 63 2.48 -1.94 -5.70
N HIS A 64 3.47 -2.81 -5.79
CA HIS A 64 3.38 -4.07 -6.53
C HIS A 64 2.28 -4.98 -5.98
N GLN A 65 2.24 -5.20 -4.66
CA GLN A 65 1.27 -6.10 -4.03
C GLN A 65 -0.16 -5.56 -4.05
N ARG A 66 -0.34 -4.24 -3.93
CA ARG A 66 -1.66 -3.62 -3.73
C ARG A 66 -2.31 -3.14 -5.01
N SER A 67 -1.53 -2.64 -5.97
CA SER A 67 -2.06 -2.02 -7.21
C SER A 67 -2.93 -2.98 -8.04
N VAL A 68 -2.70 -4.29 -7.93
CA VAL A 68 -3.49 -5.33 -8.59
C VAL A 68 -4.94 -5.38 -8.10
N LYS A 69 -5.20 -4.99 -6.84
CA LYS A 69 -6.51 -5.15 -6.18
C LYS A 69 -7.14 -3.83 -5.71
N LEU A 70 -6.32 -2.80 -5.53
CA LEU A 70 -6.70 -1.54 -4.90
C LEU A 70 -6.38 -0.35 -5.81
N GLY A 71 -7.25 0.66 -5.74
CA GLY A 71 -7.06 1.95 -6.40
C GLY A 71 -6.05 2.84 -5.67
N ALA A 72 -5.66 3.93 -6.33
CA ALA A 72 -4.55 4.77 -5.90
C ALA A 72 -4.77 5.37 -4.50
N ALA A 73 -6.03 5.67 -4.13
CA ALA A 73 -6.34 6.24 -2.82
C ALA A 73 -6.02 5.30 -1.64
N ARG A 74 -6.30 4.00 -1.80
CA ARG A 74 -6.01 2.99 -0.75
C ARG A 74 -4.52 2.68 -0.68
N VAL A 75 -3.85 2.60 -1.82
CA VAL A 75 -2.39 2.43 -1.85
C VAL A 75 -1.70 3.60 -1.17
N ARG A 76 -2.12 4.85 -1.46
CA ARG A 76 -1.64 6.05 -0.78
C ARG A 76 -1.78 5.97 0.73
N GLN A 77 -2.95 5.57 1.23
CA GLN A 77 -3.20 5.43 2.67
C GLN A 77 -2.24 4.41 3.31
N GLU A 78 -1.99 3.28 2.66
CA GLU A 78 -1.07 2.27 3.18
C GLU A 78 0.39 2.75 3.18
N LEU A 79 0.82 3.45 2.13
CA LEU A 79 2.15 4.06 2.06
C LEU A 79 2.33 5.13 3.16
N GLN A 80 1.33 5.98 3.39
CA GLN A 80 1.34 6.99 4.44
C GLN A 80 1.34 6.37 5.85
N ALA A 81 0.59 5.29 6.06
CA ALA A 81 0.57 4.56 7.34
C ALA A 81 1.93 3.90 7.68
N LYS A 82 2.74 3.65 6.64
CA LYS A 82 4.13 3.22 6.77
C LYS A 82 5.10 4.38 7.02
N GLY A 83 4.64 5.62 7.00
CA GLY A 83 5.48 6.79 7.29
C GLY A 83 6.57 7.03 6.24
N LEU A 84 6.32 6.66 4.99
CA LEU A 84 7.25 6.89 3.88
C LEU A 84 7.27 8.37 3.49
N ASN A 85 8.37 8.80 2.85
CA ASN A 85 8.55 10.15 2.35
C ASN A 85 7.33 10.63 1.52
N PRO A 86 6.70 11.79 1.86
CA PRO A 86 5.51 12.28 1.17
C PRO A 86 5.67 12.52 -0.34
N GLU A 87 6.84 12.96 -0.79
CA GLU A 87 7.13 13.22 -2.21
C GLU A 87 7.21 11.90 -2.98
N ALA A 88 7.93 10.91 -2.44
CA ALA A 88 8.01 9.57 -3.03
C ALA A 88 6.61 8.92 -3.12
N VAL A 89 5.79 9.08 -2.08
CA VAL A 89 4.40 8.63 -2.08
C VAL A 89 3.58 9.35 -3.15
N ALA A 90 3.72 10.67 -3.28
CA ALA A 90 2.99 11.45 -4.27
C ALA A 90 3.33 11.00 -5.70
N GLN A 91 4.63 10.78 -5.99
CA GLN A 91 5.09 10.28 -7.28
C GLN A 91 4.51 8.90 -7.60
N ALA A 92 4.61 7.95 -6.67
CA ALA A 92 4.08 6.60 -6.85
C ALA A 92 2.55 6.59 -7.08
N VAL A 93 1.83 7.47 -6.39
CA VAL A 93 0.38 7.62 -6.56
C VAL A 93 0.02 8.22 -7.92
N ALA A 94 0.78 9.20 -8.40
CA ALA A 94 0.58 9.77 -9.72
C ALA A 94 0.77 8.72 -10.82
N ASP A 95 1.78 7.86 -10.70
CA ASP A 95 2.00 6.75 -11.64
C ASP A 95 0.87 5.72 -11.59
N LEU A 96 0.34 5.43 -10.40
CA LEU A 96 -0.83 4.57 -10.24
C LEU A 96 -2.09 5.15 -10.87
N GLN A 97 -2.29 6.47 -10.81
CA GLN A 97 -3.45 7.15 -11.39
C GLN A 97 -3.48 7.01 -12.92
N ARG A 98 -2.31 7.06 -13.59
CA ARG A 98 -2.21 6.89 -15.05
C ARG A 98 -2.77 5.55 -15.54
N SER A 99 -2.62 4.48 -14.76
CA SER A 99 -3.09 3.13 -15.08
C SER A 99 -4.42 2.76 -14.39
N GLU A 100 -5.05 3.70 -13.68
CA GLU A 100 -6.11 3.38 -12.73
C GLU A 100 -7.37 2.83 -13.39
N VAL A 101 -7.74 3.33 -14.57
CA VAL A 101 -8.89 2.83 -15.35
C VAL A 101 -8.70 1.36 -15.73
N ALA A 102 -7.53 1.00 -16.27
CA ALA A 102 -7.22 -0.37 -16.68
C ALA A 102 -7.23 -1.33 -15.48
N ARG A 103 -6.61 -0.93 -14.36
CA ARG A 103 -6.61 -1.73 -13.13
C ARG A 103 -8.02 -1.88 -12.53
N ALA A 104 -8.82 -0.82 -12.55
CA ALA A 104 -10.21 -0.86 -12.11
C ALA A 104 -11.05 -1.81 -12.97
N ARG A 105 -10.87 -1.79 -14.30
CA ARG A 105 -11.54 -2.70 -15.24
C ARG A 105 -11.21 -4.15 -14.96
N GLU A 106 -9.94 -4.48 -14.70
CA GLU A 106 -9.52 -5.83 -14.36
C GLU A 106 -10.20 -6.33 -13.07
N VAL A 107 -10.22 -5.50 -12.02
CA VAL A 107 -10.84 -5.83 -10.74
C VAL A 107 -12.36 -5.97 -10.88
N TRP A 108 -12.99 -5.11 -11.67
CA TRP A 108 -14.41 -5.18 -12.00
C TRP A 108 -14.75 -6.46 -12.76
N ARG A 109 -13.99 -6.78 -13.82
CA ARG A 109 -14.22 -7.96 -14.67
C ARG A 109 -14.12 -9.25 -13.88
N LYS A 110 -13.14 -9.36 -12.97
CA LYS A 110 -13.00 -10.53 -12.09
C LYS A 110 -14.16 -10.72 -11.11
N LYS A 111 -14.90 -9.66 -10.77
CA LYS A 111 -15.99 -9.72 -9.79
C LYS A 111 -17.38 -9.80 -10.42
N PHE A 112 -17.62 -8.99 -11.45
CA PHE A 112 -18.93 -8.84 -12.09
C PHE A 112 -18.91 -9.42 -13.49
N GLY A 113 -17.94 -9.02 -14.31
CA GLY A 113 -17.75 -9.57 -15.66
C GLY A 113 -18.82 -9.18 -16.69
N GLN A 114 -19.88 -8.49 -16.26
CA GLN A 114 -21.01 -8.08 -17.09
C GLN A 114 -21.51 -6.69 -16.68
N PRO A 115 -22.07 -5.91 -17.62
CA PRO A 115 -22.68 -4.62 -17.31
C PRO A 115 -23.80 -4.74 -16.27
N PRO A 116 -24.11 -3.64 -15.56
CA PRO A 116 -25.25 -3.62 -14.65
C PRO A 116 -26.57 -3.75 -15.42
N ALA A 117 -27.48 -4.61 -14.96
CA ALA A 117 -28.81 -4.78 -15.56
C ALA A 117 -29.78 -3.66 -15.17
N ASP A 118 -29.57 -3.00 -14.03
CA ASP A 118 -30.41 -1.91 -13.54
C ASP A 118 -29.62 -0.87 -12.72
N MET A 119 -30.31 0.19 -12.28
CA MET A 119 -29.72 1.25 -11.47
C MET A 119 -29.21 0.78 -10.10
N ALA A 120 -29.81 -0.25 -9.51
CA ALA A 120 -29.40 -0.80 -8.23
C ALA A 120 -28.07 -1.56 -8.37
N GLU A 121 -27.93 -2.35 -9.43
CA GLU A 121 -26.71 -3.06 -9.79
C GLU A 121 -25.61 -2.08 -10.18
N ARG A 122 -25.92 -1.04 -10.96
CA ARG A 122 -24.98 0.05 -11.26
C ARG A 122 -24.39 0.63 -9.98
N GLY A 123 -25.25 0.98 -9.02
CA GLY A 123 -24.83 1.47 -7.70
C GLY A 123 -23.97 0.45 -6.94
N LYS A 124 -24.29 -0.84 -7.00
CA LYS A 124 -23.51 -1.92 -6.37
C LYS A 124 -22.11 -2.04 -6.97
N GLN A 125 -21.99 -2.02 -8.29
CA GLN A 125 -20.70 -2.12 -9.00
C GLN A 125 -19.82 -0.90 -8.71
N MET A 126 -20.39 0.31 -8.74
CA MET A 126 -19.68 1.55 -8.40
C MET A 126 -19.19 1.56 -6.95
N ARG A 127 -20.06 1.21 -5.98
CA ARG A 127 -19.68 1.14 -4.56
C ARG A 127 -18.57 0.12 -4.30
N PHE A 128 -18.57 -1.00 -5.01
CA PHE A 128 -17.50 -1.98 -4.91
C PHE A 128 -16.14 -1.38 -5.29
N LEU A 129 -16.03 -0.73 -6.45
CA LEU A 129 -14.78 -0.11 -6.88
C LEU A 129 -14.37 1.05 -5.96
N ALA A 130 -15.32 1.86 -5.51
CA ALA A 130 -15.07 2.93 -4.55
C ALA A 130 -14.52 2.38 -3.22
N SER A 131 -15.08 1.29 -2.71
CA SER A 131 -14.58 0.64 -1.48
C SER A 131 -13.13 0.15 -1.61
N ARG A 132 -12.70 -0.18 -2.83
CA ARG A 132 -11.33 -0.58 -3.18
C ARG A 132 -10.40 0.60 -3.44
N GLY A 133 -10.91 1.83 -3.37
CA GLY A 133 -10.12 3.06 -3.47
C GLY A 133 -9.86 3.55 -4.88
N PHE A 134 -10.60 3.07 -5.88
CA PHE A 134 -10.49 3.59 -7.24
C PHE A 134 -11.10 4.99 -7.33
N GLY A 135 -10.47 5.88 -8.11
CA GLY A 135 -10.96 7.23 -8.36
C GLY A 135 -12.32 7.26 -9.08
N GLY A 136 -13.14 8.28 -8.78
CA GLY A 136 -14.50 8.39 -9.33
C GLY A 136 -14.55 8.43 -10.87
N GLU A 137 -13.55 9.05 -11.50
CA GLU A 137 -13.42 9.03 -12.97
C GLU A 137 -13.20 7.62 -13.52
N ALA A 138 -12.26 6.87 -12.94
CA ALA A 138 -11.98 5.49 -13.34
C ALA A 138 -13.23 4.60 -13.14
N ILE A 139 -13.94 4.77 -12.03
CA ILE A 139 -15.19 4.05 -11.76
C ILE A 139 -16.22 4.34 -12.85
N ARG A 140 -16.45 5.62 -13.18
CA ARG A 140 -17.41 5.99 -14.24
C ARG A 140 -17.04 5.38 -15.58
N ARG A 141 -15.78 5.50 -16.00
CA ARG A 141 -15.29 4.95 -17.28
C ARG A 141 -15.41 3.43 -17.36
N VAL A 142 -15.19 2.71 -16.26
CA VAL A 142 -15.31 1.24 -16.22
C VAL A 142 -16.76 0.81 -16.33
N VAL A 143 -17.66 1.41 -15.56
CA VAL A 143 -19.07 1.02 -15.55
C VAL A 143 -19.76 1.44 -16.85
N GLN A 144 -19.48 2.64 -17.37
CA GLN A 144 -20.03 3.10 -18.65
C GLN A 144 -19.49 2.28 -19.82
N GLY A 145 -18.18 2.03 -19.88
CA GLY A 145 -17.62 1.20 -20.96
C GLY A 145 -18.13 -0.25 -20.94
N ALA A 146 -18.52 -0.78 -19.78
CA ALA A 146 -19.18 -2.08 -19.72
C ALA A 146 -20.59 -2.08 -20.32
N GLU A 147 -21.34 -0.99 -20.13
CA GLU A 147 -22.67 -0.79 -20.73
C GLU A 147 -22.56 -0.68 -22.25
N ASP A 148 -21.53 -0.01 -22.76
CA ASP A 148 -21.26 0.14 -24.19
C ASP A 148 -20.81 -1.20 -24.84
N ASP A 149 -19.94 -1.96 -24.17
CA ASP A 149 -19.41 -3.26 -24.68
C ASP A 149 -20.45 -4.40 -24.62
N GLY A 150 -21.45 -4.29 -23.74
CA GLY A 150 -22.52 -5.28 -23.58
C GLY A 150 -23.75 -5.04 -24.47
N GLY A 151 -23.72 -4.00 -25.30
CA GLY A 151 -24.76 -3.68 -26.29
C GLY A 151 -24.48 -4.31 -27.66
N LEU A 152 -24.55 -5.65 -27.75
CA LEU A 152 -24.67 -6.41 -29.00
C LEU A 152 -25.71 -7.53 -28.82
#